data_AF-A0A1E1W2W6-F1
#
_entry.id   AF-A0A1E1W2W6-F1
#
_cell.length_a   1.000
_cell.length_b   1.000
_cell.length_c   1.000
_cell.angle_alpha   90.00
_cell.angle_beta   90.00
_cell.angle_gamma   90.00
#
_symmetry.space_group_name_H-M   'P 1'
#
loop_
_entity.id
_entity.type
_entity.pdbx_description
1 polymer ?
#
loop_
_entity_poly.entity_id
_entity_poly.type
_entity_poly.pdbx_seq_one_letter_code
_entity_poly.pdbx_strand_id
1 'polypeptide(L)'
;EKLLRRKKKALNGSNRRAFAEACNDLATFYYKQNRYSDALDEYKAEASICKDLGLRMEWGTCNRMIGEMYMLMAEFDKALKYEERHLAVAKELKNLVEEQRAMATLGRIYLLQGQSSTNENEASTSLKAAEKAFMKSLVLCESLNGKINKHELMDMRARLLLN
;
A
#
# COMPACT_ATOMS: atom_id res chain seq x y z
N GLU A 1 -20.17 16.23 1.59
CA GLU A 1 -20.14 17.50 2.36
C GLU A 1 -19.58 17.38 3.78
N LYS A 2 -20.03 16.41 4.60
CA LYS A 2 -19.57 16.24 6.00
C LYS A 2 -18.05 16.01 6.16
N LEU A 3 -17.45 15.13 5.35
CA LEU A 3 -16.02 14.80 5.44
C LEU A 3 -15.12 15.99 5.07
N LEU A 4 -15.45 16.71 4.00
CA LEU A 4 -14.75 17.94 3.59
C LEU A 4 -14.81 19.03 4.67
N ARG A 5 -15.99 19.21 5.30
CA ARG A 5 -16.15 20.13 6.44
C ARG A 5 -15.28 19.72 7.64
N ARG A 6 -15.18 18.42 7.95
CA ARG A 6 -14.28 17.90 9.01
C ARG A 6 -12.82 18.19 8.71
N LYS A 7 -12.35 17.91 7.49
CA LYS A 7 -10.98 18.21 7.05
C LYS A 7 -10.66 19.71 7.16
N LYS A 8 -11.56 20.57 6.68
CA LYS A 8 -11.40 22.04 6.77
C LYS A 8 -11.36 22.54 8.22
N LYS A 9 -12.20 21.99 9.10
CA LYS A 9 -12.18 22.30 10.53
C LYS A 9 -10.86 21.87 11.19
N ALA A 10 -10.35 20.68 10.87
CA ALA A 10 -9.09 20.18 11.41
C ALA A 10 -7.89 21.03 10.95
N LEU A 11 -7.90 21.46 9.68
CA LEU A 11 -6.90 22.38 9.12
C LEU A 11 -6.88 23.71 9.87
N ASN A 12 -8.06 24.33 10.06
CA ASN A 12 -8.18 25.62 10.75
C ASN A 12 -7.84 25.53 12.25
N GLY A 13 -8.10 24.39 12.87
CA GLY A 13 -7.83 24.15 14.28
C GLY A 13 -6.36 23.83 14.61
N SER A 14 -5.45 23.86 13.62
CA SER A 14 -4.04 23.44 13.76
C SER A 14 -3.84 22.02 14.32
N ASN A 15 -4.87 21.17 14.29
CA ASN A 15 -4.77 19.80 14.78
C ASN A 15 -4.33 18.89 13.62
N ARG A 16 -3.01 18.70 13.53
CA ARG A 16 -2.37 17.93 12.46
C ARG A 16 -2.85 16.48 12.42
N ARG A 17 -3.00 15.81 13.56
CA ARG A 17 -3.49 14.42 13.62
C ARG A 17 -4.94 14.30 13.14
N ALA A 18 -5.83 15.17 13.62
CA ALA A 18 -7.22 15.17 13.16
C ALA A 18 -7.33 15.50 11.65
N PHE A 19 -6.39 16.27 11.10
CA PHE A 19 -6.33 16.52 9.66
C PHE A 19 -5.89 15.27 8.89
N ALA A 20 -4.86 14.57 9.35
CA ALA A 20 -4.42 13.30 8.75
C ALA A 20 -5.55 12.25 8.73
N GLU A 21 -6.25 12.06 9.86
CA GLU A 21 -7.42 11.17 9.95
C GLU A 21 -8.53 11.57 8.96
N ALA A 22 -8.82 12.87 8.85
CA ALA A 22 -9.85 13.36 7.94
C ALA A 22 -9.45 13.16 6.46
N CYS A 23 -8.16 13.25 6.14
CA CYS A 23 -7.63 12.91 4.81
C CYS A 23 -7.80 11.42 4.54
N ASN A 24 -7.45 10.53 5.47
CA ASN A 24 -7.65 9.09 5.30
C ASN A 24 -9.12 8.70 5.08
N ASP A 25 -10.04 9.32 5.85
CA ASP A 25 -11.48 9.10 5.68
C ASP A 25 -11.97 9.53 4.29
N LEU A 26 -11.49 10.68 3.78
CA LEU A 26 -11.80 11.15 2.43
C LEU A 26 -11.17 10.24 1.36
N ALA A 27 -9.93 9.82 1.55
CA ALA A 27 -9.23 8.94 0.64
C ALA A 27 -9.98 7.61 0.48
N THR A 28 -10.38 7.01 1.61
CA THR A 28 -11.20 5.79 1.63
C THR A 28 -12.55 5.99 0.96
N PHE A 29 -13.19 7.16 1.17
CA PHE A 29 -14.45 7.50 0.51
C PHE A 29 -14.28 7.60 -1.01
N TYR A 30 -13.26 8.31 -1.50
CA TYR A 30 -12.99 8.44 -2.93
C TYR A 30 -12.60 7.12 -3.58
N TYR A 31 -11.79 6.31 -2.89
CA TYR A 31 -11.42 4.96 -3.32
C TYR A 31 -12.65 4.09 -3.60
N LYS A 32 -13.61 4.05 -2.65
CA LYS A 32 -14.87 3.29 -2.82
C LYS A 32 -15.74 3.76 -3.99
N GLN A 33 -15.53 4.99 -4.45
CA GLN A 33 -16.21 5.57 -5.62
C GLN A 33 -15.39 5.42 -6.90
N ASN A 34 -14.31 4.64 -6.90
CA ASN A 34 -13.34 4.49 -7.99
C ASN A 34 -12.67 5.81 -8.43
N ARG A 35 -12.69 6.83 -7.55
CA ARG A 35 -12.07 8.13 -7.78
C ARG A 35 -10.62 8.12 -7.31
N TYR A 36 -9.79 7.34 -8.00
CA TYR A 36 -8.43 7.03 -7.54
C TYR A 36 -7.51 8.25 -7.47
N SER A 37 -7.63 9.21 -8.39
CA SER A 37 -6.85 10.46 -8.35
C SER A 37 -7.19 11.31 -7.12
N ASP A 38 -8.47 11.42 -6.77
CA ASP A 38 -8.88 12.16 -5.57
C ASP A 38 -8.42 11.43 -4.29
N ALA A 39 -8.51 10.10 -4.26
CA ALA A 39 -8.01 9.31 -3.15
C ALA A 39 -6.49 9.45 -2.97
N LEU A 40 -5.75 9.48 -4.07
CA LEU A 40 -4.31 9.66 -4.11
C LEU A 40 -3.89 11.00 -3.48
N ASP A 41 -4.58 12.10 -3.81
CA ASP A 41 -4.26 13.42 -3.26
C ASP A 41 -4.49 13.47 -1.75
N GLU A 42 -5.55 12.82 -1.27
CA GLU A 42 -5.87 12.71 0.14
C GLU A 42 -4.84 11.84 0.90
N TYR A 43 -4.45 10.67 0.38
CA TYR A 43 -3.39 9.85 0.98
C TYR A 43 -2.02 10.55 0.98
N LYS A 44 -1.70 11.34 -0.05
CA LYS A 44 -0.46 12.16 -0.05
C LYS A 44 -0.50 13.25 1.01
N ALA A 45 -1.65 13.89 1.22
CA ALA A 45 -1.82 14.88 2.28
C ALA A 45 -1.63 14.25 3.66
N GLU A 46 -2.22 13.07 3.90
CA GLU A 46 -2.00 12.30 5.13
C GLU A 46 -0.52 11.92 5.30
N ALA A 47 0.11 11.37 4.26
CA ALA A 47 1.51 10.96 4.30
C ALA A 47 2.45 12.12 4.67
N SER A 48 2.19 13.33 4.15
CA SER A 48 2.98 14.53 4.49
C SER A 48 2.93 14.81 6.00
N ILE A 49 1.73 14.73 6.58
CA ILE A 49 1.56 14.95 8.02
C ILE A 49 2.18 13.84 8.86
N CYS A 50 1.98 12.57 8.50
CA CYS A 50 2.58 11.43 9.21
C CYS A 50 4.10 11.53 9.20
N LYS A 51 4.69 11.94 8.08
CA LYS A 51 6.14 12.18 7.97
C LYS A 51 6.61 13.27 8.94
N ASP A 52 5.95 14.43 8.92
CA ASP A 52 6.35 15.56 9.75
C ASP A 52 6.16 15.31 11.26
N LEU A 53 5.21 14.46 11.62
CA LEU A 53 4.97 14.04 13.01
C LEU A 53 5.87 12.87 13.45
N GLY A 54 6.70 12.33 12.57
CA GLY A 54 7.55 11.17 12.86
C GLY A 54 6.78 9.85 13.04
N LEU A 55 5.53 9.78 12.55
CA LEU A 55 4.68 8.60 12.61
C LEU A 55 5.09 7.60 11.52
N ARG A 56 6.13 6.81 11.81
CA ARG A 56 6.85 6.03 10.81
C ARG A 56 6.01 4.91 10.19
N MET A 57 5.28 4.13 11.01
CA MET A 57 4.41 3.06 10.51
C MET A 57 3.28 3.63 9.66
N GLU A 58 2.60 4.67 10.16
CA GLU A 58 1.49 5.33 9.50
C GLU A 58 1.93 5.92 8.16
N TRP A 59 3.11 6.54 8.12
CA TRP A 59 3.72 6.98 6.87
C TRP A 59 3.94 5.81 5.89
N GLY A 60 4.43 4.67 6.37
CA GLY A 60 4.56 3.45 5.57
C GLY A 60 3.21 2.98 5.01
N THR A 61 2.17 2.95 5.84
CA THR A 61 0.80 2.60 5.42
C THR A 61 0.26 3.56 4.38
N CYS A 62 0.46 4.88 4.52
CA CYS A 62 0.07 5.83 3.47
C CYS A 62 0.79 5.55 2.16
N ASN A 63 2.08 5.21 2.19
CA ASN A 63 2.82 4.86 0.96
C ASN A 63 2.23 3.60 0.30
N ARG A 64 1.83 2.58 1.07
CA ARG A 64 1.12 1.40 0.54
C ARG A 64 -0.18 1.81 -0.18
N MET A 65 -0.98 2.66 0.45
CA MET A 65 -2.24 3.13 -0.14
C MET A 65 -2.02 3.97 -1.41
N ILE A 66 -1.00 4.83 -1.43
CA ILE A 66 -0.60 5.59 -2.61
C ILE A 66 -0.15 4.64 -3.74
N GLY A 67 0.64 3.61 -3.41
CA GLY A 67 1.07 2.59 -4.37
C GLY A 67 -0.12 1.86 -4.99
N GLU A 68 -1.09 1.48 -4.16
CA GLU A 68 -2.33 0.85 -4.61
C GLU A 68 -3.15 1.76 -5.56
N MET A 69 -3.23 3.07 -5.30
CA MET A 69 -3.92 4.00 -6.19
C MET A 69 -3.23 4.10 -7.55
N TYR A 70 -1.90 4.18 -7.57
CA TYR A 70 -1.14 4.18 -8.82
C TYR A 70 -1.30 2.89 -9.62
N MET A 71 -1.29 1.74 -8.94
CA MET A 71 -1.52 0.45 -9.59
C MET A 71 -2.93 0.36 -10.20
N LEU A 72 -3.96 0.86 -9.51
CA LEU A 72 -5.34 0.90 -10.04
C LEU A 72 -5.50 1.84 -11.24
N MET A 73 -4.62 2.84 -11.37
CA MET A 73 -4.52 3.71 -12.55
C MET A 73 -3.54 3.17 -13.61
N ALA A 74 -3.04 1.94 -13.47
CA ALA A 74 -2.04 1.31 -14.33
C ALA A 74 -0.69 2.07 -14.42
N GLU A 75 -0.37 2.91 -13.44
CA GLU A 75 0.92 3.61 -13.33
C GLU A 75 1.92 2.76 -12.53
N PHE A 76 2.30 1.60 -13.06
CA PHE A 76 3.03 0.55 -12.32
C PHE A 76 4.38 1.01 -11.76
N ASP A 77 5.18 1.78 -12.50
CA ASP A 77 6.49 2.25 -12.02
C ASP A 77 6.36 3.17 -10.79
N LYS A 78 5.32 4.00 -10.76
CA LYS A 78 5.01 4.83 -9.59
C LYS A 78 4.54 3.94 -8.44
N ALA A 79 3.66 2.98 -8.71
CA ALA A 79 3.17 2.04 -7.70
C ALA A 79 4.32 1.31 -6.99
N LEU A 80 5.27 0.75 -7.77
CA LEU A 80 6.46 0.07 -7.27
C LEU A 80 7.27 0.97 -6.33
N LYS A 81 7.55 2.21 -6.73
CA LYS A 81 8.32 3.16 -5.93
C LYS A 81 7.69 3.45 -4.56
N TYR A 82 6.37 3.51 -4.49
CA TYR A 82 5.67 3.74 -3.21
C TYR A 82 5.60 2.46 -2.37
N GLU A 83 5.38 1.30 -2.99
CA GLU A 83 5.37 0.04 -2.27
C GLU A 83 6.76 -0.35 -1.74
N GLU A 84 7.85 -0.01 -2.44
CA GLU A 84 9.23 -0.16 -1.96
C GLU A 84 9.51 0.69 -0.71
N ARG A 85 8.91 1.90 -0.62
CA ARG A 85 9.00 2.73 0.58
C ARG A 85 8.26 2.10 1.75
N HIS A 86 7.08 1.54 1.49
CA HIS A 86 6.34 0.77 2.49
C HIS A 86 7.16 -0.44 2.98
N LEU A 87 7.74 -1.21 2.06
CA LEU A 87 8.63 -2.33 2.39
C LEU A 87 9.84 -1.89 3.24
N ALA A 88 10.46 -0.75 2.90
CA ALA A 88 11.59 -0.22 3.66
C ALA A 88 11.20 0.12 5.11
N VAL A 89 10.03 0.73 5.31
CA VAL A 89 9.48 1.01 6.65
C VAL A 89 9.20 -0.27 7.42
N ALA A 90 8.56 -1.26 6.79
CA ALA A 90 8.25 -2.53 7.43
C ALA A 90 9.53 -3.24 7.92
N LYS A 91 10.59 -3.23 7.11
CA LYS A 91 11.91 -3.78 7.47
C LYS A 91 12.60 -3.00 8.58
N GLU A 92 12.62 -1.67 8.48
CA GLU A 92 13.18 -0.78 9.50
C GLU A 92 12.58 -1.06 10.87
N LEU A 93 11.26 -1.27 10.91
CA LEU A 93 10.51 -1.51 12.12
C LEU A 93 10.38 -3.01 12.48
N LYS A 94 11.06 -3.89 11.73
CA LYS A 94 11.06 -5.36 11.90
C LYS A 94 9.64 -5.95 11.97
N ASN A 95 8.71 -5.33 11.26
CA ASN A 95 7.32 -5.76 11.21
C ASN A 95 7.15 -6.79 10.07
N LEU A 96 7.28 -8.07 10.43
CA LEU A 96 7.20 -9.18 9.48
C LEU A 96 5.83 -9.30 8.79
N VAL A 97 4.74 -8.87 9.45
CA VAL A 97 3.40 -8.87 8.85
C VAL A 97 3.34 -7.85 7.71
N GLU A 98 3.79 -6.63 7.97
CA GLU A 98 3.80 -5.58 6.94
C GLU A 98 4.85 -5.85 5.86
N GLU A 99 5.97 -6.50 6.20
CA GLU A 99 6.94 -6.96 5.20
C GLU A 99 6.31 -8.00 4.27
N GLN A 100 5.57 -8.96 4.81
CA GLN A 100 4.85 -9.96 4.00
C GLN A 100 3.84 -9.29 3.07
N ARG A 101 3.04 -8.36 3.61
CA ARG A 101 2.03 -7.62 2.85
C ARG A 101 2.68 -6.82 1.73
N ALA A 102 3.80 -6.15 2.00
CA ALA A 102 4.54 -5.40 1.00
C ALA A 102 5.05 -6.29 -0.15
N MET A 103 5.60 -7.47 0.19
CA MET A 103 6.08 -8.42 -0.81
C MET A 103 4.94 -8.99 -1.66
N ALA A 104 3.78 -9.24 -1.06
CA ALA A 104 2.59 -9.68 -1.80
C ALA A 104 2.10 -8.58 -2.76
N THR A 105 2.04 -7.32 -2.31
CA THR A 105 1.62 -6.19 -3.14
C THR A 105 2.60 -5.94 -4.29
N LEU A 106 3.92 -5.98 -4.05
CA LEU A 106 4.94 -5.89 -5.10
C LEU A 106 4.74 -6.99 -6.16
N GLY A 107 4.50 -8.22 -5.73
CA GLY A 107 4.22 -9.33 -6.65
C GLY A 107 3.00 -9.04 -7.53
N ARG A 108 1.92 -8.54 -6.94
CA ARG A 108 0.71 -8.15 -7.68
C ARG A 108 0.96 -7.00 -8.66
N ILE A 109 1.73 -5.98 -8.28
CA ILE A 109 2.08 -4.86 -9.17
C ILE A 109 2.86 -5.37 -10.38
N TYR A 110 3.89 -6.19 -10.16
CA TYR A 110 4.68 -6.78 -11.24
C TYR A 110 3.87 -7.72 -12.14
N LEU A 111 2.96 -8.50 -11.56
CA LEU A 111 2.07 -9.38 -12.32
C LEU A 111 1.19 -8.56 -13.28
N LEU A 112 0.53 -7.51 -12.78
CA LEU A 112 -0.30 -6.63 -13.59
C LEU A 112 0.52 -5.87 -14.65
N GLN A 113 1.71 -5.39 -14.28
CA GLN A 113 2.64 -4.74 -15.22
C GLN A 113 2.99 -5.69 -16.37
N GLY A 114 3.37 -6.94 -16.05
CA GLY A 114 3.71 -7.94 -17.05
C GLY A 114 2.54 -8.32 -17.95
N GLN A 115 1.34 -8.48 -17.39
CA GLN A 115 0.11 -8.78 -18.14
C GLN A 115 -0.32 -7.63 -19.06
N SER A 116 -0.01 -6.39 -18.70
CA SER A 116 -0.34 -5.19 -19.49
C SER A 116 0.69 -4.84 -20.56
N SER A 117 1.91 -5.38 -20.48
CA SER A 117 2.99 -5.04 -21.40
C SER A 117 2.80 -5.72 -22.75
N THR A 118 3.02 -4.97 -23.82
CA THR A 118 3.03 -5.46 -25.21
C THR A 118 4.40 -5.98 -25.63
N ASN A 119 5.44 -5.73 -24.82
CA ASN A 119 6.81 -6.15 -25.09
C ASN A 119 7.09 -7.44 -24.33
N GLU A 120 7.32 -8.54 -25.05
CA GLU A 120 7.55 -9.87 -24.48
C GLU A 120 8.72 -9.91 -23.48
N ASN A 121 9.78 -9.13 -23.72
CA ASN A 121 10.93 -9.09 -22.83
C ASN A 121 10.61 -8.39 -21.51
N GLU A 122 9.88 -7.28 -21.56
CA GLU A 122 9.43 -6.55 -20.37
C GLU A 122 8.39 -7.34 -19.60
N ALA A 123 7.45 -7.99 -20.30
CA ALA A 123 6.48 -8.89 -19.72
C ALA A 123 7.17 -10.05 -18.98
N SER A 124 8.10 -10.74 -19.63
CA SER A 124 8.87 -11.84 -19.02
C SER A 124 9.66 -11.37 -17.78
N THR A 125 10.27 -10.19 -17.85
CA THR A 125 11.03 -9.62 -16.72
C THR A 125 10.13 -9.31 -15.53
N SER A 126 8.98 -8.69 -15.79
CA SER A 126 8.00 -8.35 -14.76
C SER A 126 7.40 -9.61 -14.12
N LEU A 127 7.05 -10.62 -14.92
CA LEU A 127 6.51 -11.89 -14.39
C LEU A 127 7.52 -12.64 -13.52
N LYS A 128 8.82 -12.65 -13.88
CA LYS A 128 9.88 -13.20 -13.01
C LYS A 128 10.04 -12.42 -11.71
N ALA A 129 9.91 -11.10 -11.76
CA ALA A 129 9.93 -10.25 -10.57
C ALA A 129 8.72 -10.53 -9.66
N ALA A 130 7.54 -10.74 -10.25
CA ALA A 130 6.32 -11.13 -9.55
C ALA A 130 6.49 -12.45 -8.80
N GLU A 131 6.95 -13.50 -9.49
CA GLU A 131 7.22 -14.82 -8.90
C GLU A 131 8.19 -14.71 -7.71
N LYS A 132 9.29 -13.98 -7.87
CA LYS A 132 10.28 -13.76 -6.80
C LYS A 132 9.67 -13.04 -5.59
N ALA A 133 8.81 -12.04 -5.82
CA ALA A 133 8.16 -11.30 -4.75
C ALA A 133 7.15 -12.19 -4.00
N PHE A 134 6.34 -12.97 -4.72
CA PHE A 134 5.40 -13.91 -4.13
C PHE A 134 6.09 -15.02 -3.34
N MET A 135 7.19 -15.59 -3.86
CA MET A 135 7.96 -16.60 -3.14
C MET A 135 8.52 -16.07 -1.81
N LYS A 136 9.05 -14.84 -1.79
CA LYS A 136 9.51 -14.21 -0.55
C LYS A 136 8.35 -13.93 0.41
N SER A 137 7.19 -13.52 -0.11
CA SER A 137 5.98 -13.34 0.69
C SER A 137 5.52 -14.66 1.33
N LEU A 138 5.60 -15.78 0.61
CA LEU A 138 5.27 -17.12 1.13
C LEU A 138 6.22 -17.53 2.26
N VAL A 139 7.53 -17.32 2.08
CA VAL A 139 8.53 -17.61 3.14
C VAL A 139 8.27 -16.79 4.41
N LEU A 140 7.82 -15.54 4.26
CA LEU A 140 7.42 -14.71 5.40
C LEU A 140 6.15 -15.25 6.08
N CYS A 141 5.17 -15.74 5.32
CA CYS A 141 4.01 -16.44 5.90
C CYS A 141 4.45 -17.65 6.75
N GLU A 142 5.38 -18.48 6.28
CA GLU A 142 5.90 -19.60 7.07
C GLU A 142 6.60 -19.12 8.35
N SER A 143 7.34 -18.02 8.26
CA SER A 143 8.03 -17.41 9.42
C SER A 143 7.07 -16.81 10.46
N LEU A 144 5.83 -16.51 10.07
CA LEU A 144 4.75 -16.00 10.91
C LEU A 144 3.89 -17.12 11.51
N ASN A 145 4.08 -18.38 11.10
CA ASN A 145 3.32 -19.51 11.62
C ASN A 145 3.49 -19.63 13.15
N GLY A 146 2.38 -19.69 13.88
CA GLY A 146 2.35 -19.70 15.34
C GLY A 146 2.64 -18.35 16.02
N LYS A 147 2.94 -17.28 15.28
CA LYS A 147 3.19 -15.92 15.82
C LYS A 147 2.00 -14.97 15.67
N ILE A 148 1.08 -15.28 14.75
CA ILE A 148 -0.14 -14.50 14.48
C ILE A 148 -1.37 -15.40 14.51
N ASN A 149 -2.56 -14.79 14.44
CA ASN A 149 -3.81 -15.53 14.38
C ASN A 149 -3.83 -16.46 13.16
N LYS A 150 -4.23 -17.73 13.37
CA LYS A 150 -4.35 -18.72 12.29
C LYS A 150 -5.25 -18.25 11.15
N HIS A 151 -6.36 -17.58 11.45
CA HIS A 151 -7.25 -17.02 10.43
C HIS A 151 -6.57 -15.92 9.60
N GLU A 152 -5.79 -15.06 10.24
CA GLU A 152 -5.02 -14.02 9.56
C GLU A 152 -3.96 -14.64 8.65
N LEU A 153 -3.22 -15.64 9.13
CA LEU A 153 -2.23 -16.36 8.32
C LEU A 153 -2.88 -17.09 7.13
N MET A 154 -4.05 -17.69 7.34
CA MET A 154 -4.81 -18.34 6.26
C MET A 154 -5.26 -17.32 5.20
N ASP A 155 -5.75 -16.15 5.62
CA ASP A 155 -6.13 -15.07 4.69
C ASP A 155 -4.91 -14.55 3.91
N MET A 156 -3.75 -14.37 4.57
CA MET A 156 -2.51 -13.98 3.90
C MET A 156 -2.08 -14.99 2.84
N ARG A 157 -2.12 -16.29 3.13
CA ARG A 157 -1.80 -17.36 2.17
C ARG A 157 -2.83 -17.43 1.04
N ALA A 158 -4.12 -17.32 1.34
CA ALA A 158 -5.18 -17.36 0.33
C ALA A 158 -5.03 -16.21 -0.67
N ARG A 159 -4.81 -14.98 -0.18
CA ARG A 159 -4.56 -13.82 -1.04
C ARG A 159 -3.36 -14.02 -1.94
N LEU A 160 -2.30 -14.63 -1.44
CA LEU A 160 -1.09 -14.89 -2.22
C LEU A 160 -1.34 -15.87 -3.37
N LEU A 161 -2.05 -16.96 -3.09
CA LEU A 161 -2.36 -18.03 -4.05
C LEU A 161 -3.43 -17.67 -5.10
N LEU A 162 -4.16 -16.57 -4.90
CA LEU A 162 -5.19 -16.08 -5.82
C LEU A 162 -4.64 -15.12 -6.90
N ASN A 163 -3.36 -14.75 -6.85
CA ASN A 163 -2.71 -13.96 -7.91
C ASN A 163 -1.99 -14.87 -8.90
#